data_AF-A0A7Y4QR26-F1
#
_entry.id   AF-A0A7Y4QR26-F1
#
_cell.length_a   1.000
_cell.length_b   1.000
_cell.length_c   1.000
_cell.angle_alpha   90.00
_cell.angle_beta   90.00
_cell.angle_gamma   90.00
#
_symmetry.space_group_name_H-M   'P 1'
#
loop_
_entity.id
_entity.type
_entity.pdbx_description
1 polymer ?
#
loop_
_entity_poly.entity_id
_entity_poly.type
_entity_poly.pdbx_seq_one_letter_code
_entity_poly.pdbx_strand_id
1 'polypeptide(L)'
;MNVMKVGVPLACITALLVVPRPAYAALLPNNFWVNSTFETGSNLGLTNGTPTNWTRDGGAGGGSNICQVIADNAVSSSHSLAVVDDSAIDFGEWRSDVSLGGNATNGDVLNVQWYEMYNLSAPDMRLTVQFFNAATNLVGETHFGTSGTSSAGWVSTIANSTFT
;
A
#
# COMPACT_ATOMS: atom_id res chain seq x y z
N MET A 1 27.12 7.20 -35.58
CA MET A 1 28.48 6.76 -35.23
C MET A 1 28.42 6.31 -33.78
N ASN A 2 28.49 5.05 -33.37
CA ASN A 2 28.88 3.79 -33.98
C ASN A 2 27.85 2.69 -33.64
N VAL A 3 27.65 1.75 -34.57
CA VAL A 3 26.99 0.47 -34.29
C VAL A 3 28.04 -0.47 -33.72
N MET A 4 27.77 -1.06 -32.55
CA MET A 4 28.57 -2.17 -32.03
C MET A 4 27.85 -3.48 -32.39
N LYS A 5 28.45 -4.26 -33.30
CA LYS A 5 28.08 -5.66 -33.56
C LYS A 5 29.07 -6.54 -32.82
N VAL A 6 28.57 -7.41 -31.96
CA VAL A 6 29.32 -8.52 -31.39
C VAL A 6 28.56 -9.80 -31.74
N GLY A 7 29.23 -10.70 -32.47
CA GLY A 7 28.78 -12.07 -32.70
C GLY A 7 29.61 -13.01 -31.82
N VAL A 8 28.96 -13.92 -31.11
CA VAL A 8 29.60 -14.99 -30.33
C VAL A 8 28.73 -16.26 -30.48
N PRO A 9 29.33 -17.48 -30.60
CA PRO A 9 28.69 -18.65 -31.17
C PRO A 9 27.81 -19.43 -30.19
N LEU A 10 27.08 -20.40 -30.76
CA LEU A 10 26.12 -21.27 -30.13
C LEU A 10 26.76 -22.08 -28.97
N ALA A 11 26.56 -21.60 -27.74
CA ALA A 11 26.62 -22.42 -26.54
C ALA A 11 25.21 -22.38 -25.93
N CYS A 12 24.69 -23.52 -25.48
CA CYS A 12 23.45 -23.60 -24.73
C CYS A 12 23.57 -22.72 -23.48
N ILE A 13 23.12 -21.47 -23.60
CA ILE A 13 22.87 -20.61 -22.46
C ILE A 13 21.67 -21.25 -21.76
N THR A 14 21.94 -21.92 -20.64
CA THR A 14 20.91 -22.08 -19.62
C THR A 14 20.60 -20.65 -19.17
N ALA A 15 19.59 -20.04 -19.77
CA ALA A 15 19.09 -18.77 -19.32
C ALA A 15 18.44 -19.05 -17.96
N LEU A 16 19.14 -18.76 -16.87
CA LEU A 16 18.49 -18.54 -15.60
C LEU A 16 17.63 -17.29 -15.81
N LEU A 17 16.36 -17.51 -16.12
CA LEU A 17 15.35 -16.47 -16.06
C LEU A 17 15.26 -16.08 -14.59
N VAL A 18 16.10 -15.13 -14.15
CA VAL A 18 15.84 -14.40 -12.93
C VAL A 18 14.64 -13.54 -13.26
N VAL A 19 13.45 -14.13 -13.11
CA VAL A 19 12.24 -13.33 -12.95
C VAL A 19 12.55 -12.48 -11.73
N PRO A 20 12.70 -11.16 -11.84
CA PRO A 20 12.77 -10.34 -10.65
C PRO A 20 11.50 -10.69 -9.88
N ARG A 21 11.63 -11.32 -8.72
CA ARG A 21 10.50 -11.40 -7.80
C ARG A 21 10.03 -9.96 -7.63
N PRO A 22 8.72 -9.67 -7.72
CA PRO A 22 8.23 -8.35 -7.34
C PRO A 22 8.88 -8.02 -6.00
N ALA A 23 9.50 -6.84 -5.92
CA ALA A 23 10.23 -6.45 -4.73
C ALA A 23 9.24 -6.51 -3.57
N TYR A 24 9.44 -7.46 -2.64
CA TYR A 24 8.63 -7.50 -1.44
C TYR A 24 8.90 -6.22 -0.64
N ALA A 25 7.84 -5.59 -0.17
CA ALA A 25 7.90 -4.48 0.76
C ALA A 25 8.67 -4.94 2.00
N ALA A 26 9.88 -4.40 2.18
CA ALA A 26 10.70 -4.73 3.33
C ALA A 26 10.09 -4.06 4.58
N LEU A 27 9.71 -4.86 5.58
CA LEU A 27 9.30 -4.33 6.86
C LEU A 27 10.48 -3.63 7.54
N LEU A 28 10.22 -2.47 8.13
CA LEU A 28 11.21 -1.78 8.94
C LEU A 28 11.61 -2.65 10.15
N PRO A 29 12.88 -2.62 10.59
CA PRO A 29 13.28 -3.26 11.85
C PRO A 29 12.41 -2.78 13.01
N ASN A 30 12.05 -3.70 13.91
CA ASN A 30 11.15 -3.43 15.05
C ASN A 30 9.75 -2.94 14.66
N ASN A 31 9.26 -3.31 13.47
CA ASN A 31 7.89 -3.05 13.08
C ASN A 31 6.90 -3.62 14.11
N PHE A 32 6.15 -2.73 14.74
CA PHE A 32 5.10 -3.05 15.71
C PHE A 32 3.69 -2.82 15.15
N TRP A 33 3.57 -2.45 13.86
CA TRP A 33 2.28 -2.22 13.25
C TRP A 33 1.53 -3.53 13.03
N VAL A 34 0.34 -3.63 13.62
CA VAL A 34 -0.46 -4.85 13.60
C VAL A 34 -0.92 -5.15 12.17
N ASN A 35 -0.62 -6.38 11.71
CA ASN A 35 -1.05 -6.89 10.40
C ASN A 35 -0.70 -5.94 9.23
N SER A 36 0.52 -5.41 9.24
CA SER A 36 1.05 -4.49 8.21
C SER A 36 1.25 -5.12 6.83
N THR A 37 1.11 -6.45 6.73
CA THR A 37 1.14 -7.18 5.45
C THR A 37 -0.24 -7.62 4.96
N PHE A 38 -1.30 -7.36 5.73
CA PHE A 38 -2.70 -7.67 5.39
C PHE A 38 -3.03 -9.16 5.20
N GLU A 39 -2.18 -10.07 5.70
CA GLU A 39 -2.29 -11.52 5.43
C GLU A 39 -3.15 -12.28 6.45
N THR A 40 -3.72 -11.58 7.43
CA THR A 40 -4.60 -12.16 8.45
C THR A 40 -5.91 -11.38 8.53
N GLY A 41 -7.03 -12.08 8.70
CA GLY A 41 -8.36 -11.48 8.67
C GLY A 41 -9.42 -12.41 8.10
N SER A 42 -10.58 -11.84 7.78
CA SER A 42 -11.74 -12.57 7.26
C SER A 42 -11.95 -12.31 5.77
N ASN A 43 -12.27 -13.35 4.99
CA ASN A 43 -12.62 -13.24 3.57
C ASN A 43 -11.57 -12.52 2.69
N LEU A 44 -10.27 -12.63 2.99
CA LEU A 44 -9.22 -11.86 2.30
C LEU A 44 -9.11 -12.14 0.79
N GLY A 45 -9.60 -13.30 0.34
CA GLY A 45 -9.69 -13.63 -1.09
C GLY A 45 -10.84 -12.93 -1.83
N LEU A 46 -11.62 -12.08 -1.16
CA LEU A 46 -12.73 -11.33 -1.73
C LEU A 46 -12.49 -9.82 -1.55
N THR A 47 -13.05 -9.01 -2.44
CA THR A 47 -12.93 -7.54 -2.39
C THR A 47 -13.51 -6.94 -1.12
N ASN A 48 -14.50 -7.61 -0.52
CA ASN A 48 -15.11 -7.23 0.77
C ASN A 48 -14.41 -7.86 1.99
N GLY A 49 -13.21 -8.42 1.83
CA GLY A 49 -12.40 -8.94 2.93
C GLY A 49 -12.06 -7.87 3.97
N THR A 50 -11.79 -8.30 5.20
CA THR A 50 -11.40 -7.40 6.29
C THR A 50 -10.15 -7.94 6.97
N PRO A 51 -8.99 -7.32 6.72
CA PRO A 51 -7.78 -7.64 7.46
C PRO A 51 -7.95 -7.32 8.95
N THR A 52 -7.40 -8.16 9.81
CA THR A 52 -7.39 -7.90 11.26
C THR A 52 -6.72 -6.55 11.55
N ASN A 53 -7.32 -5.75 12.45
CA ASN A 53 -6.88 -4.39 12.82
C ASN A 53 -7.08 -3.30 11.75
N TRP A 54 -7.71 -3.62 10.62
CA TRP A 54 -8.02 -2.65 9.58
C TRP A 54 -9.53 -2.46 9.47
N THR A 55 -9.95 -1.20 9.54
CA THR A 55 -11.35 -0.80 9.47
C THR A 55 -11.57 -0.04 8.17
N ARG A 56 -12.66 -0.36 7.47
CA ARG A 56 -13.17 0.44 6.34
C ARG A 56 -13.93 1.61 6.93
N ASP A 57 -13.59 2.82 6.55
CA ASP A 57 -14.22 4.05 7.04
C ASP A 57 -14.52 5.00 5.88
N GLY A 58 -15.23 6.10 6.17
CA GLY A 58 -15.54 7.16 5.22
C GLY A 58 -16.98 7.67 5.28
N GLY A 59 -17.46 8.29 4.20
CA GLY A 59 -18.82 8.86 4.07
C GLY A 59 -19.96 7.87 4.35
N ALA A 60 -21.22 8.32 4.32
CA ALA A 60 -22.38 7.58 4.86
C ALA A 60 -22.48 6.11 4.38
N GLY A 61 -21.98 5.19 5.21
CA GLY A 61 -22.03 3.75 4.97
C GLY A 61 -20.72 3.11 4.52
N GLY A 62 -19.58 3.84 4.59
CA GLY A 62 -18.23 3.33 4.39
C GLY A 62 -18.16 2.44 3.15
N GLY A 63 -18.29 3.06 1.98
CA GLY A 63 -18.49 2.42 0.68
C GLY A 63 -17.85 1.03 0.62
N SER A 64 -18.62 -0.02 0.92
CA SER A 64 -18.05 -1.37 1.08
C SER A 64 -17.42 -1.87 -0.22
N ASN A 65 -17.82 -1.24 -1.33
CA ASN A 65 -17.29 -1.44 -2.66
C ASN A 65 -16.13 -0.49 -3.01
N ILE A 66 -15.94 0.64 -2.31
CA ILE A 66 -14.85 1.60 -2.55
C ILE A 66 -13.56 1.07 -1.93
N CYS A 67 -13.56 0.86 -0.61
CA CYS A 67 -12.45 0.17 0.03
C CYS A 67 -12.45 -1.28 -0.49
N GLN A 68 -11.31 -1.89 -0.79
CA GLN A 68 -11.24 -3.28 -1.22
C GLN A 68 -9.96 -3.95 -0.72
N VAL A 69 -10.03 -5.26 -0.49
CA VAL A 69 -8.83 -6.12 -0.40
C VAL A 69 -8.61 -6.69 -1.80
N ILE A 70 -7.40 -6.53 -2.34
CA ILE A 70 -7.05 -7.01 -3.68
C ILE A 70 -5.90 -8.02 -3.59
N ALA A 71 -5.90 -9.00 -4.51
CA ALA A 71 -4.83 -9.99 -4.65
C ALA A 71 -4.16 -9.96 -6.05
N ASP A 72 -4.68 -9.13 -6.96
CA ASP A 72 -4.15 -9.00 -8.33
C ASP A 72 -2.78 -8.33 -8.37
N ASN A 73 -2.43 -7.58 -7.33
CA ASN A 73 -1.10 -7.02 -7.15
C ASN A 73 -0.81 -6.75 -5.66
N ALA A 74 0.39 -7.11 -5.22
CA ALA A 74 0.85 -6.89 -3.87
C ALA A 74 2.38 -6.84 -3.78
N VAL A 75 2.87 -6.03 -2.85
CA VAL A 75 4.26 -6.05 -2.38
C VAL A 75 4.39 -6.72 -1.01
N SER A 76 3.28 -6.98 -0.33
CA SER A 76 3.18 -7.99 0.73
C SER A 76 3.16 -9.40 0.11
N SER A 77 2.84 -10.44 0.89
CA SER A 77 2.87 -11.82 0.37
C SER A 77 1.80 -12.05 -0.71
N SER A 78 0.57 -11.56 -0.49
CA SER A 78 -0.58 -11.87 -1.34
C SER A 78 -1.68 -10.82 -1.40
N HIS A 79 -1.79 -9.90 -0.43
CA HIS A 79 -2.93 -8.97 -0.38
C HIS A 79 -2.51 -7.51 -0.23
N SER A 80 -3.23 -6.60 -0.90
CA SER A 80 -3.11 -5.15 -0.70
C SER A 80 -4.45 -4.54 -0.32
N LEU A 81 -4.40 -3.37 0.31
CA LEU A 81 -5.58 -2.52 0.49
C LEU A 81 -5.70 -1.56 -0.69
N ALA A 82 -6.92 -1.39 -1.18
CA ALA A 82 -7.24 -0.47 -2.25
C ALA A 82 -8.40 0.43 -1.87
N VAL A 83 -8.41 1.63 -2.46
CA VAL A 83 -9.55 2.53 -2.55
C VAL A 83 -9.85 2.63 -4.05
N VAL A 84 -10.89 1.92 -4.49
CA VAL A 84 -11.36 1.86 -5.88
C VAL A 84 -12.63 2.68 -5.96
N ASP A 85 -12.49 3.96 -6.28
CA ASP A 85 -13.57 4.94 -6.16
C ASP A 85 -14.08 5.41 -7.52
N ASP A 86 -15.34 5.11 -7.81
CA ASP A 86 -16.12 5.67 -8.93
C ASP A 86 -17.31 6.53 -8.43
N SER A 87 -17.39 6.78 -7.13
CA SER A 87 -18.46 7.56 -6.51
C SER A 87 -18.28 9.05 -6.74
N ALA A 88 -19.39 9.75 -6.96
CA ALA A 88 -19.41 11.21 -7.05
C ALA A 88 -19.79 11.90 -5.72
N ILE A 89 -20.22 11.13 -4.72
CA ILE A 89 -20.81 11.66 -3.47
C ILE A 89 -20.20 11.07 -2.19
N ASP A 90 -19.40 10.01 -2.32
CA ASP A 90 -18.79 9.31 -1.19
C ASP A 90 -17.26 9.29 -1.36
N PHE A 91 -16.59 8.87 -0.30
CA PHE A 91 -15.16 8.58 -0.28
C PHE A 91 -14.91 7.31 0.51
N GLY A 92 -13.80 6.64 0.24
CA GLY A 92 -13.33 5.50 1.01
C GLY A 92 -12.00 5.77 1.71
N GLU A 93 -11.87 5.29 2.94
CA GLU A 93 -10.59 5.24 3.62
C GLU A 93 -10.40 3.91 4.38
N TRP A 94 -9.14 3.56 4.59
CA TRP A 94 -8.74 2.48 5.46
C TRP A 94 -8.11 3.07 6.71
N ARG A 95 -8.60 2.65 7.88
CA ARG A 95 -8.12 3.12 9.18
C ARG A 95 -7.55 1.94 9.98
N SER A 96 -6.41 2.17 10.62
CA SER A 96 -5.79 1.22 11.53
C SER A 96 -5.13 1.96 12.68
N ASP A 97 -5.35 1.49 13.89
CA ASP A 97 -4.79 2.09 15.10
C ASP A 97 -3.76 1.13 15.73
N VAL A 98 -2.73 1.70 16.35
CA VAL A 98 -1.78 0.95 17.16
C VAL A 98 -1.46 1.72 18.44
N SER A 99 -1.42 1.01 19.57
CA SER A 99 -1.00 1.61 20.84
C SER A 99 0.49 1.91 20.80
N LEU A 100 0.87 3.14 21.14
CA LEU A 100 2.27 3.50 21.37
C LEU A 100 2.78 2.99 22.72
N GLY A 101 1.89 2.74 23.69
CA GLY A 101 2.28 2.20 25.00
C GLY A 101 2.96 0.85 24.85
N GLY A 102 4.21 0.75 25.32
CA GLY A 102 5.04 -0.46 25.19
C GLY A 102 5.80 -0.59 23.87
N ASN A 103 5.52 0.26 22.88
CA ASN A 103 6.19 0.27 21.57
C ASN A 103 7.06 1.53 21.35
N ALA A 104 6.72 2.64 22.01
CA ALA A 104 7.44 3.90 21.94
C ALA A 104 7.31 4.70 23.24
N THR A 105 8.27 5.57 23.51
CA THR A 105 8.30 6.51 24.63
C THR A 105 8.41 7.95 24.11
N ASN A 106 8.08 8.93 24.94
CA ASN A 106 8.20 10.34 24.59
C ASN A 106 9.65 10.69 24.22
N GLY A 107 9.85 11.33 23.07
CA GLY A 107 11.16 11.66 22.50
C GLY A 107 11.66 10.68 21.44
N ASP A 108 11.02 9.51 21.28
CA ASP A 108 11.35 8.58 20.21
C ASP A 108 10.94 9.14 18.84
N VAL A 109 11.69 8.74 17.80
CA VAL A 109 11.37 9.02 16.40
C VAL A 109 10.70 7.78 15.80
N LEU A 110 9.48 7.95 15.32
CA LEU A 110 8.77 6.89 14.61
C LEU A 110 9.05 6.99 13.10
N ASN A 111 9.58 5.92 12.54
CA ASN A 111 9.73 5.79 11.09
C ASN A 111 8.47 5.12 10.53
N VAL A 112 7.84 5.76 9.56
CA VAL A 112 6.68 5.22 8.83
C VAL A 112 7.13 4.96 7.40
N GLN A 113 6.83 3.76 6.90
CA GLN A 113 7.09 3.37 5.52
C GLN A 113 5.83 2.71 4.98
N TRP A 114 5.42 3.12 3.78
CA TRP A 114 4.37 2.50 3.01
C TRP A 114 4.83 2.41 1.56
N TYR A 115 4.12 1.61 0.78
CA TYR A 115 4.31 1.48 -0.65
C TYR A 115 2.96 1.75 -1.28
N GLU A 116 2.93 2.55 -2.32
CA GLU A 116 1.69 2.97 -2.95
C GLU A 116 1.74 2.81 -4.47
N MET A 117 0.54 2.67 -5.02
CA MET A 117 0.29 2.61 -6.44
C MET A 117 -1.07 3.25 -6.65
N TYR A 118 -1.14 4.27 -7.50
CA TYR A 118 -2.38 5.02 -7.69
C TYR A 118 -2.53 5.50 -9.13
N ASN A 119 -3.80 5.64 -9.52
CA ASN A 119 -4.24 6.33 -10.72
C ASN A 119 -5.59 6.99 -10.43
N LEU A 120 -5.63 8.30 -10.56
CA LEU A 120 -6.65 9.19 -10.03
C LEU A 120 -7.13 10.12 -11.15
N SER A 121 -8.37 10.59 -11.05
CA SER A 121 -8.91 11.65 -11.91
C SER A 121 -8.40 13.04 -11.50
N ALA A 122 -8.03 13.22 -10.23
CA ALA A 122 -7.49 14.43 -9.63
C ALA A 122 -6.56 14.08 -8.44
N PRO A 123 -5.62 14.96 -8.04
CA PRO A 123 -4.66 14.67 -6.97
C PRO A 123 -5.31 14.81 -5.57
N ASP A 124 -6.16 13.86 -5.19
CA ASP A 124 -6.96 13.91 -3.95
C ASP A 124 -6.73 12.71 -3.00
N MET A 125 -5.78 11.82 -3.31
CA MET A 125 -5.40 10.74 -2.40
C MET A 125 -4.36 11.22 -1.39
N ARG A 126 -4.51 10.82 -0.12
CA ARG A 126 -3.55 11.07 0.96
C ARG A 126 -3.41 9.89 1.92
N LEU A 127 -2.21 9.68 2.45
CA LEU A 127 -2.01 8.96 3.71
C LEU A 127 -1.99 9.99 4.84
N THR A 128 -2.67 9.71 5.95
CA THR A 128 -2.60 10.55 7.16
C THR A 128 -2.11 9.72 8.34
N VAL A 129 -1.13 10.24 9.07
CA VAL A 129 -0.69 9.69 10.36
C VAL A 129 -1.16 10.63 11.46
N GLN A 130 -1.91 10.10 12.42
CA GLN A 130 -2.49 10.87 13.53
C GLN A 130 -2.03 10.33 14.87
N PHE A 131 -1.80 11.23 15.82
CA PHE A 131 -1.44 10.93 17.19
C PHE A 131 -2.55 11.36 18.12
N PHE A 132 -3.01 10.43 18.95
CA PHE A 132 -4.04 10.69 19.95
C PHE A 132 -3.47 10.55 21.35
N ASN A 133 -3.96 11.39 22.27
CA ASN A 133 -3.67 11.21 23.70
C ASN A 133 -4.55 10.10 24.30
N ALA A 134 -4.34 9.78 25.59
CA ALA A 134 -5.10 8.76 26.30
C ALA A 134 -6.62 9.06 26.42
N ALA A 135 -7.03 10.32 26.25
CA ALA A 135 -8.42 10.74 26.18
C ALA A 135 -8.97 10.81 24.74
N THR A 136 -8.27 10.15 23.79
CA THR A 136 -8.59 10.08 22.35
C THR A 136 -8.70 11.44 21.67
N ASN A 137 -8.04 12.48 22.18
CA ASN A 137 -7.96 13.76 21.49
C ASN A 137 -6.77 13.75 20.54
N LEU A 138 -6.97 14.25 19.33
CA LEU A 138 -5.90 14.47 18.36
C LEU A 138 -4.90 15.49 18.93
N VAL A 139 -3.63 15.10 18.98
CA VAL A 139 -2.52 15.93 19.49
C VAL A 139 -1.44 16.21 18.43
N GLY A 140 -1.51 15.54 17.29
CA GLY A 140 -0.64 15.81 16.16
C GLY A 140 -1.05 15.01 14.93
N GLU A 141 -0.80 15.54 13.74
CA GLU A 141 -1.04 14.84 12.49
C GLU A 141 -0.05 15.24 11.41
N THR A 142 0.12 14.37 10.43
CA THR A 142 0.90 14.63 9.23
C THR A 142 0.19 14.00 8.03
N HIS A 143 0.05 14.77 6.97
CA HIS A 143 -0.57 14.32 5.71
C HIS A 143 0.48 14.17 4.62
N PHE A 144 0.42 13.05 3.92
CA PHE A 144 1.23 12.75 2.75
C PHE A 144 0.28 12.65 1.55
N GLY A 145 0.11 13.76 0.83
CA GLY A 145 -0.74 13.83 -0.35
C GLY A 145 0.00 13.40 -1.62
N THR A 146 -0.75 12.87 -2.58
CA THR A 146 -0.22 12.56 -3.91
C THR A 146 0.19 13.83 -4.67
N SER A 147 1.29 13.76 -5.43
CA SER A 147 1.81 14.90 -6.20
C SER A 147 1.29 14.99 -7.63
N GLY A 148 0.32 14.15 -8.00
CA GLY A 148 -0.20 14.03 -9.36
C GLY A 148 -1.32 13.00 -9.46
N THR A 149 -1.71 12.67 -10.70
CA THR A 149 -2.81 11.75 -10.96
C THR A 149 -2.38 10.30 -11.08
N SER A 150 -1.10 9.99 -11.26
CA SER A 150 -0.61 8.61 -11.29
C SER A 150 0.74 8.46 -10.60
N SER A 151 0.94 7.35 -9.92
CA SER A 151 2.23 6.96 -9.35
C SER A 151 3.21 6.58 -10.47
N ALA A 152 4.51 6.73 -10.25
CA ALA A 152 5.52 6.44 -11.28
C ALA A 152 5.50 4.98 -11.78
N GLY A 153 5.04 4.04 -10.94
CA GLY A 153 4.89 2.63 -11.28
C GLY A 153 3.57 2.24 -11.95
N TRP A 154 2.64 3.19 -12.13
CA TRP A 154 1.36 2.93 -12.80
C TRP A 154 1.54 2.82 -14.32
N VAL A 155 0.95 1.77 -14.91
CA VAL A 155 1.00 1.52 -16.36
C VAL A 155 -0.39 1.55 -16.97
N SER A 156 -1.26 0.58 -16.64
CA SER A 156 -2.64 0.59 -17.16
C SER A 156 -3.67 -0.15 -16.30
N THR A 157 -3.28 -1.25 -15.65
CA THR A 157 -4.15 -2.00 -14.74
C THR A 157 -3.45 -2.21 -13.41
N ILE A 158 -4.22 -2.54 -12.37
CA ILE A 158 -3.66 -2.95 -11.07
C ILE A 158 -2.67 -4.09 -11.26
N ALA A 159 -3.05 -5.13 -12.03
CA ALA A 159 -2.25 -6.34 -12.20
C ALA A 159 -0.90 -6.15 -12.91
N ASN A 160 -0.75 -5.13 -13.75
CA ASN A 160 0.49 -4.91 -14.52
C ASN A 160 1.30 -3.68 -14.08
N SER A 161 0.83 -2.99 -13.04
CA SER A 161 1.50 -1.83 -12.48
C SER A 161 2.43 -2.24 -11.33
N THR A 162 3.20 -1.30 -10.79
CA THR A 162 4.15 -1.55 -9.70
C THR A 162 3.98 -0.52 -8.60
N PHE A 163 4.17 -0.96 -7.36
CA PHE A 163 4.25 -0.07 -6.21
C PHE A 163 5.57 0.70 -6.21
N THR A 164 5.54 1.92 -5.67
CA THR A 164 6.70 2.80 -5.50
C THR A 164 6.95 3.14 -4.04
#